data_AF-A0A1Q2L4W1-F1
#
_entry.id   AF-A0A1Q2L4W1-F1
#
_cell.length_a   1.000
_cell.length_b   1.000
_cell.length_c   1.000
_cell.angle_alpha   90.00
_cell.angle_beta   90.00
_cell.angle_gamma   90.00
#
_symmetry.space_group_name_H-M   'P 1'
#
loop_
_entity.id
_entity.type
_entity.pdbx_description
1 polymer ?
#
loop_
_entity_poly.entity_id
_entity_poly.type
_entity_poly.pdbx_seq_one_letter_code
_entity_poly.pdbx_strand_id
1 'polypeptide(L)' 'MAEIYHLTICAMCRRKIRTNETYTRWESAFYCEPCFDDYLDLLEPADFISGSNSERNDC' A
#
# COMPACT_ATOMS: atom_id res chain seq x y z
N MET A 1 4.96 -20.23 23.83
CA MET A 1 5.47 -19.58 22.61
C MET A 1 4.53 -18.43 22.33
N ALA A 2 4.97 -17.18 22.49
CA ALA A 2 4.11 -16.04 22.21
C ALA A 2 4.08 -15.85 20.69
N GLU A 3 2.97 -16.19 20.06
CA GLU A 3 2.71 -15.85 18.66
C GLU A 3 2.68 -14.33 18.55
N ILE A 4 3.72 -13.75 17.96
CA ILE A 4 3.73 -12.33 17.63
C ILE A 4 2.72 -12.17 16.50
N TYR A 5 1.48 -11.86 16.84
CA TYR A 5 0.50 -11.44 15.85
C TYR A 5 1.06 -10.20 15.16
N HIS A 6 1.50 -10.35 13.91
CA HIS A 6 1.91 -9.23 13.08
C HIS A 6 0.74 -8.27 12.98
N LEU A 7 0.82 -7.18 13.74
CA LEU A 7 -0.23 -6.19 13.84
C LEU A 7 -0.12 -5.30 12.61
N THR A 8 -0.91 -5.60 11.59
CA THR A 8 -1.02 -4.76 10.41
C THR A 8 -1.78 -3.49 10.79
N ILE A 9 -1.14 -2.34 10.63
CA ILE A 9 -1.72 -1.03 10.98
C ILE A 9 -1.80 -0.21 9.71
N CYS A 10 -2.98 0.35 9.43
CA CYS A 10 -3.16 1.26 8.31
C CYS A 10 -2.29 2.52 8.49
N ALA A 11 -1.51 2.88 7.49
CA ALA A 11 -0.64 4.05 7.51
C ALA A 11 -1.42 5.36 7.53
N MET A 12 -2.60 5.41 6.89
CA MET A 12 -3.42 6.61 6.77
C MET A 12 -4.30 6.84 8.01
N CYS A 13 -5.16 5.86 8.36
CA CYS A 13 -6.11 6.02 9.47
C CYS A 13 -5.62 5.46 10.82
N ARG A 14 -4.42 4.87 10.86
CA ARG A 14 -3.80 4.25 12.07
C ARG A 14 -4.64 3.15 12.73
N ARG A 15 -5.70 2.68 12.07
CA ARG A 15 -6.54 1.58 12.52
C ARG A 15 -5.80 0.25 12.38
N LYS A 16 -6.02 -0.64 13.36
CA LYS A 16 -5.58 -2.04 13.29
C LYS A 16 -6.40 -2.76 12.22
N ILE A 17 -5.71 -3.30 11.23
CA ILE A 17 -6.28 -4.18 10.21
C ILE A 17 -6.25 -5.59 10.79
N ARG A 18 -7.41 -6.22 10.92
CA ARG A 18 -7.51 -7.59 11.42
C ARG A 18 -6.95 -8.54 10.36
N THR A 19 -6.45 -9.69 10.80
CA THR A 19 -5.87 -10.72 9.93
C THR A 19 -6.84 -11.27 8.86
N ASN A 20 -8.15 -10.99 9.03
CA ASN A 20 -9.21 -11.43 8.12
C ASN A 20 -9.85 -10.27 7.33
N GLU A 21 -9.26 -9.06 7.39
CA GLU A 21 -9.68 -7.91 6.59
C GLU A 21 -8.77 -7.77 5.36
N THR A 22 -9.34 -7.37 4.22
CA THR A 22 -8.57 -7.04 3.02
C THR A 22 -7.76 -5.77 3.25
N TYR A 23 -6.51 -5.77 2.79
CA TYR A 23 -5.62 -4.60 2.87
C TYR A 23 -4.70 -4.54 1.67
N THR A 24 -4.26 -3.32 1.34
CA THR A 24 -3.30 -3.07 0.27
C THR A 24 -1.94 -2.72 0.86
N ARG A 25 -0.87 -3.27 0.30
CA ARG A 25 0.50 -2.89 0.65
C ARG A 25 1.10 -2.06 -0.49
N TRP A 26 1.49 -0.84 -0.19
CA TRP A 26 2.08 0.11 -1.14
C TRP A 26 3.29 0.80 -0.51
N GLU A 27 4.42 0.88 -1.22
CA GLU A 27 5.66 1.53 -0.74
C GLU A 27 6.08 1.16 0.69
N SER A 28 5.95 -0.12 1.06
CA SER A 28 6.22 -0.63 2.41
C SER A 28 5.26 -0.19 3.53
N ALA A 29 4.20 0.53 3.20
CA ALA A 29 3.10 0.84 4.09
C ALA A 29 1.89 -0.08 3.82
N PHE A 30 1.06 -0.29 4.85
CA PHE A 30 -0.18 -1.04 4.76
C PHE A 30 -1.35 -0.07 4.81
N TYR A 31 -2.36 -0.28 3.98
CA TYR A 31 -3.54 0.58 3.88
C TYR A 31 -4.79 -0.28 4.00
N CYS A 32 -5.76 0.23 4.75
CA CYS A 32 -7.12 -0.30 4.72
C CYS A 32 -7.72 -0.02 3.34
N GLU A 33 -8.56 -0.89 2.77
CA GLU A 33 -9.11 -0.64 1.42
C GLU A 33 -9.71 0.76 1.22
N PRO A 34 -10.62 1.26 2.08
CA PRO A 34 -11.16 2.60 1.86
C PRO A 34 -10.08 3.68 1.96
N CYS A 35 -9.06 3.46 2.81
CA CYS A 35 -7.94 4.37 2.95
C CYS A 35 -7.00 4.37 1.73
N PHE A 36 -6.94 3.26 1.00
CA PHE A 36 -6.11 3.12 -0.17
C PHE A 36 -6.77 3.75 -1.38
N ASP A 37 -8.10 3.63 -1.54
CA ASP A 37 -8.86 4.39 -2.54
C ASP A 37 -8.66 5.90 -2.38
N ASP A 38 -8.83 6.44 -1.16
CA ASP A 38 -8.56 7.86 -0.88
C ASP A 38 -7.10 8.25 -1.20
N TYR A 39 -6.15 7.33 -1.01
CA TYR A 39 -4.74 7.55 -1.32
C TYR A 39 -4.49 7.55 -2.83
N LEU A 40 -5.19 6.72 -3.59
CA LEU A 40 -5.11 6.69 -5.06
C LEU A 40 -5.61 8.00 -5.67
N ASP A 41 -6.67 8.59 -5.11
CA ASP A 41 -7.18 9.91 -5.56
C ASP A 41 -6.18 11.05 -5.29
N LEU A 42 -5.31 10.89 -4.29
CA LEU A 42 -4.26 11.86 -3.94
C LEU A 42 -2.98 11.68 -4.74
N LEU A 43 -2.76 10.51 -5.35
CA LEU A 43 -1.58 10.23 -6.15
C LEU A 43 -1.72 10.92 -7.52
N GLU A 44 -0.77 11.81 -7.84
CA GLU A 44 -0.66 12.31 -9.20
C GLU A 44 -0.29 11.16 -10.14
N PRO A 45 -0.86 11.11 -11.36
CA PRO A 45 -0.64 10.01 -12.30
C PRO A 45 0.83 9.80 -12.71
N ALA A 46 1.71 10.78 -12.44
CA ALA A 46 3.15 10.68 -12.68
C ALA A 46 3.87 9.69 -11.73
N ASP A 47 3.40 9.56 -10.49
CA ASP A 47 4.00 8.66 -9.49
C ASP A 47 3.65 7.18 -9.74
N PHE A 48 2.51 6.92 -10.39
CA PHE A 48 2.12 5.56 -10.79
C PHE A 48 3.05 4.97 -11.87
N ILE A 49 3.61 5.83 -12.73
CA ILE A 49 4.43 5.42 -13.87
C ILE A 49 5.89 5.17 -13.44
N SER A 50 6.37 5.83 -12.38
CA SER A 50 7.76 5.72 -11.92
C SER A 50 8.13 4.38 -11.27
N GLY A 51 7.14 3.52 -10.97
CA GLY A 51 7.36 2.14 -10.53
C GLY A 51 7.53 1.11 -11.66
N SER A 52 7.29 1.51 -12.92
CA SER A 52 7.57 0.66 -14.08
C SER A 52 9.01 0.87 -14.50
N ASN A 53 9.92 0.07 -13.95
CA ASN A 53 11.31 0.05 -14.37
C ASN A 53 11.44 0.05 -15.90
N SER A 54 12.18 1.05 -16.36
CA SER A 54 13.01 1.08 -17.56
C SER A 54 13.44 -0.33 -18.00
N GLU A 55 13.12 -0.70 -19.25
CA GLU A 55 13.98 -1.44 -20.18
C GLU A 55 13.23 -1.64 -21.51
N ARG A 56 13.51 -0.79 -22.51
CA ARG A 56 13.63 -1.20 -23.93
C ARG A 56 14.12 -0.05 -24.81
N ASN A 57 15.45 0.01 -24.87
CA ASN A 57 16.30 0.19 -26.05
C ASN A 57 15.96 1.31 -27.06
N ASP A 58 16.78 2.35 -27.01
CA ASP A 58 17.09 3.26 -28.13
C ASP A 58 17.57 2.43 -29.34
N CYS A 59 16.91 2.58 -30.48
CA CYS A 59 17.30 2.05 -31.79
C CYS A 59 17.19 3.18 -32.82
#